data_AF-A0A2T8FBH0-F1
#
_entry.id   AF-A0A2T8FBH0-F1
#
_cell.length_a   1.000
_cell.length_b   1.000
_cell.length_c   1.000
_cell.angle_alpha   90.00
_cell.angle_beta   90.00
_cell.angle_gamma   90.00
#
_symmetry.space_group_name_H-M   'P 1'
#
loop_
_entity.id
_entity.type
_entity.pdbx_description
1 polymer ?
#
loop_
_entity_poly.entity_id
_entity_poly.type
_entity_poly.pdbx_seq_one_letter_code
_entity_poly.pdbx_strand_id
1 'polypeptide(L)'
;MKRMSLIFRSKANKALDRAEDPRETLDYSYQRQLELLSKVRRGVADVATSRKRVELQVNQLQQQSAKLQGQAEKAIAAGREDLAREALTRKSGLTTQINDLKAQHANLQGEEEKLVLAQQRLQAKVEAFRTRKETIKANYTAAEAQTRIGEAMSGIGEEMGDVGLAIQRAEDKTAQMQARAGAIDELIASGALDDASQLNAGDDIARELDALSSTQDVEAELARLKAGSQPEAIESADDGGDILRAEPETSTVEGEQGGRA
;
A
#
# COMPACT_ATOMS: atom_id res chain seq x y z
N MET A 1 -15.38 -1.29 16.37
CA MET A 1 -14.33 -2.31 16.11
C MET A 1 -13.90 -2.42 14.64
N LYS A 2 -14.79 -2.36 13.63
CA LYS A 2 -14.42 -2.59 12.20
C LYS A 2 -13.44 -1.57 11.57
N ARG A 3 -13.40 -0.31 12.04
CA ARG A 3 -12.53 0.74 11.45
C ARG A 3 -11.04 0.59 11.82
N MET A 4 -10.71 0.09 13.02
CA MET A 4 -9.30 -0.05 13.43
C MET A 4 -8.60 -1.24 12.76
N SER A 5 -9.29 -2.35 12.51
CA SER A 5 -8.69 -3.50 11.80
C SER A 5 -8.46 -3.22 10.30
N LEU A 6 -9.30 -2.38 9.69
CA LEU A 6 -9.12 -1.89 8.32
C LEU A 6 -7.86 -1.02 8.17
N ILE A 7 -7.61 -0.11 9.12
CA ILE A 7 -6.41 0.74 9.09
C ILE A 7 -5.14 -0.09 9.24
N PHE A 8 -5.12 -1.08 10.15
CA PHE A 8 -3.97 -1.97 10.32
C PHE A 8 -3.73 -2.88 9.11
N ARG A 9 -4.78 -3.48 8.53
CA ARG A 9 -4.68 -4.27 7.28
C ARG A 9 -4.21 -3.44 6.09
N SER A 10 -4.70 -2.21 5.94
CA SER A 10 -4.28 -1.33 4.84
C SER A 10 -2.81 -0.91 4.93
N LYS A 11 -2.27 -0.73 6.14
CA LYS A 11 -0.85 -0.43 6.36
C LYS A 11 0.05 -1.65 6.14
N ALA A 12 -0.44 -2.85 6.48
CA ALA A 12 0.26 -4.10 6.20
C ALA A 12 0.33 -4.39 4.69
N ASN A 13 -0.77 -4.22 3.94
CA ASN A 13 -0.77 -4.35 2.48
C ASN A 13 0.12 -3.30 1.81
N LYS A 14 0.05 -2.03 2.22
CA LYS A 14 0.95 -0.98 1.68
C LYS A 14 2.43 -1.25 1.95
N ALA A 15 2.79 -1.94 3.04
CA ALA A 15 4.17 -2.31 3.31
C ALA A 15 4.62 -3.51 2.47
N LEU A 16 3.69 -4.43 2.18
CA LEU A 16 3.94 -5.59 1.32
C LEU A 16 4.05 -5.17 -0.17
N ASP A 17 3.13 -4.34 -0.66
CA ASP A 17 3.15 -3.79 -2.04
C ASP A 17 4.40 -2.93 -2.29
N ARG A 18 4.92 -2.28 -1.25
CA ARG A 18 6.15 -1.49 -1.31
C ARG A 18 7.42 -2.35 -1.34
N ALA A 19 7.37 -3.55 -0.77
CA ALA A 19 8.44 -4.54 -0.92
C ALA A 19 8.45 -5.17 -2.33
N GLU A 20 7.35 -5.08 -3.07
CA GLU A 20 7.22 -5.54 -4.46
C GLU A 20 7.38 -4.42 -5.50
N ASP A 21 7.57 -3.15 -5.08
CA ASP A 21 7.65 -2.03 -6.01
C ASP A 21 8.90 -2.16 -6.91
N PRO A 22 8.73 -2.44 -8.23
CA PRO A 22 9.85 -2.62 -9.14
C PRO A 22 10.67 -1.33 -9.29
N ARG A 23 10.13 -0.16 -8.94
CA ARG A 23 10.83 1.13 -9.02
C ARG A 23 12.03 1.16 -8.08
N GLU A 24 11.86 0.76 -6.82
CA GLU A 24 12.92 0.81 -5.80
C GLU A 24 14.03 -0.21 -6.09
N THR A 25 13.66 -1.43 -6.49
CA THR A 25 14.63 -2.49 -6.83
C THR A 25 15.47 -2.16 -8.07
N LEU A 26 14.86 -1.50 -9.07
CA LEU A 26 15.59 -1.03 -10.25
C LEU A 26 16.52 0.15 -9.94
N ASP A 27 16.11 1.08 -9.08
CA ASP A 27 16.96 2.20 -8.64
C ASP A 27 18.19 1.67 -7.87
N TYR A 28 18.00 0.72 -6.96
CA TYR A 28 19.09 0.04 -6.26
C TYR A 28 20.04 -0.69 -7.22
N SER A 29 19.50 -1.45 -8.18
CA SER A 29 20.29 -2.15 -9.19
C SER A 29 21.10 -1.20 -10.05
N TYR A 30 20.54 -0.04 -10.41
CA TYR A 30 21.24 1.00 -11.16
C TYR A 30 22.40 1.60 -10.37
N GLN A 31 22.19 1.91 -9.08
CA GLN A 31 23.26 2.38 -8.19
C GLN A 31 24.40 1.36 -8.10
N ARG A 32 24.07 0.07 -7.95
CA ARG A 32 25.08 -0.99 -7.90
C ARG A 32 25.87 -1.12 -9.21
N GLN A 33 25.23 -0.91 -10.36
CA GLN A 33 25.91 -0.88 -11.65
C GLN A 33 26.85 0.33 -11.79
N LEU A 34 26.45 1.50 -11.28
CA LEU A 34 27.33 2.69 -11.24
C LEU A 34 28.55 2.49 -10.34
N GLU A 35 28.37 1.86 -9.18
CA GLU A 35 29.49 1.48 -8.30
C GLU A 35 30.47 0.54 -9.00
N LEU A 36 29.94 -0.49 -9.69
CA LEU A 36 30.77 -1.43 -10.45
C LEU A 36 31.54 -0.70 -11.56
N LEU A 37 30.88 0.19 -12.29
CA LEU A 37 31.52 1.01 -13.32
C LEU A 37 32.64 1.89 -12.73
N SER A 38 32.41 2.51 -11.56
CA SER A 38 33.45 3.28 -10.86
C SER A 38 34.64 2.40 -10.46
N LYS A 39 34.40 1.19 -9.95
CA LYS A 39 35.45 0.22 -9.61
C LYS A 39 36.27 -0.19 -10.83
N VAL A 40 35.61 -0.49 -11.96
CA VAL A 40 36.30 -0.83 -13.21
C VAL A 40 37.15 0.34 -13.71
N ARG A 41 36.63 1.57 -13.69
CA ARG A 41 37.40 2.77 -14.07
C ARG A 41 38.65 2.97 -13.20
N ARG A 42 38.56 2.72 -11.88
CA ARG A 42 39.73 2.73 -10.99
C ARG A 42 40.73 1.64 -11.36
N GLY A 43 40.26 0.41 -11.59
CA GLY A 43 41.13 -0.70 -12.00
C GLY A 43 41.89 -0.41 -13.31
N VAL A 44 41.23 0.21 -14.30
CA VAL A 44 41.90 0.68 -15.53
C VAL A 44 43.00 1.70 -15.19
N ALA A 45 42.70 2.68 -14.34
CA ALA A 45 43.67 3.71 -13.94
C ALA A 45 44.87 3.14 -13.17
N ASP A 46 44.65 2.14 -12.31
CA ASP A 46 45.70 1.48 -11.55
C ASP A 46 46.66 0.70 -12.46
N VAL A 47 46.13 0.00 -13.47
CA VAL A 47 46.93 -0.69 -14.50
C VAL A 47 47.68 0.31 -15.36
N ALA A 48 47.04 1.38 -15.83
CA ALA A 48 47.68 2.44 -16.60
C ALA A 48 48.83 3.10 -15.82
N THR A 49 48.63 3.33 -14.51
CA THR A 49 49.67 3.86 -13.61
C THR A 49 50.84 2.90 -13.49
N SER A 50 50.57 1.61 -13.31
CA SER A 50 51.58 0.56 -13.22
C SER A 50 52.38 0.45 -14.52
N ARG A 51 51.70 0.47 -15.68
CA ARG A 51 52.34 0.50 -16.99
C ARG A 51 53.25 1.71 -17.14
N LYS A 52 52.77 2.91 -16.78
CA LYS A 52 53.57 4.13 -16.88
C LYS A 52 54.80 4.10 -15.98
N ARG A 53 54.70 3.51 -14.78
CA ARG A 53 55.85 3.30 -13.89
C ARG A 53 56.92 2.42 -14.54
N VAL A 54 56.52 1.30 -15.15
CA VAL A 54 57.45 0.42 -15.88
C VAL A 54 58.08 1.15 -17.07
N GLU A 55 57.29 1.92 -17.83
CA GLU A 55 57.79 2.75 -18.94
C GLU A 55 58.89 3.73 -18.49
N LEU A 56 58.69 4.41 -17.35
CA LEU A 56 59.68 5.32 -16.78
C LEU A 56 60.97 4.58 -16.36
N GLN A 57 60.85 3.39 -15.78
CA GLN A 57 62.02 2.56 -15.43
C GLN A 57 62.80 2.13 -16.68
N VAL A 58 62.11 1.69 -17.73
CA VAL A 58 62.72 1.35 -19.03
C VAL A 58 63.51 2.56 -19.57
N ASN A 59 62.91 3.76 -19.55
CA ASN A 59 63.57 4.96 -20.04
C ASN A 59 64.83 5.31 -19.22
N GLN A 60 64.79 5.15 -17.90
CA GLN A 60 65.96 5.37 -17.03
C GLN A 60 67.10 4.39 -17.35
N LEU A 61 66.79 3.10 -17.49
CA LEU A 61 67.80 2.09 -17.84
C LEU A 61 68.37 2.30 -19.24
N GLN A 62 67.55 2.72 -20.20
CA GLN A 62 68.01 3.06 -21.54
C GLN A 62 69.02 4.23 -21.53
N GLN A 63 68.76 5.27 -20.74
CA GLN A 63 69.72 6.37 -20.57
C GLN A 63 71.05 5.90 -19.95
N GLN A 64 71.00 5.00 -18.97
CA GLN A 64 72.20 4.40 -18.38
C GLN A 64 72.96 3.53 -19.38
N SER A 65 72.25 2.72 -20.17
CA SER A 65 72.82 1.91 -21.25
C SER A 65 73.50 2.77 -22.31
N ALA A 66 72.90 3.91 -22.69
CA ALA A 66 73.49 4.88 -23.62
C ALA A 66 74.76 5.54 -23.04
N LYS A 67 74.79 5.84 -21.73
CA LYS A 67 76.01 6.36 -21.07
C LYS A 67 77.14 5.34 -21.09
N LEU A 68 76.86 4.07 -20.79
CA LEU A 68 77.85 2.99 -20.85
C LEU A 68 78.36 2.77 -22.28
N GLN A 69 77.48 2.87 -23.28
CA GLN A 69 77.87 2.83 -24.69
C GLN A 69 78.88 3.95 -25.02
N GLY A 70 78.57 5.21 -24.65
CA GLY A 70 79.49 6.33 -24.87
C GLY A 70 80.80 6.22 -24.07
N GLN A 71 80.79 5.59 -22.89
CA GLN A 71 82.01 5.29 -22.13
C GLN A 71 82.88 4.24 -22.85
N ALA A 72 82.26 3.18 -23.39
CA ALA A 72 82.97 2.16 -24.16
C ALA A 72 83.63 2.77 -25.41
N GLU A 73 82.90 3.59 -26.16
CA GLU A 73 83.42 4.29 -27.35
C GLU A 73 84.63 5.19 -27.02
N LYS A 74 84.55 5.95 -25.92
CA LYS A 74 85.68 6.77 -25.45
C LYS A 74 86.88 5.93 -25.01
N ALA A 75 86.64 4.81 -24.33
CA ALA A 75 87.70 3.91 -23.89
C ALA A 75 88.43 3.27 -25.07
N ILE A 76 87.70 2.84 -26.11
CA ILE A 76 88.30 2.36 -27.37
C ILE A 76 89.12 3.45 -28.05
N ALA A 77 88.60 4.67 -28.15
CA ALA A 77 89.34 5.79 -28.73
C ALA A 77 90.63 6.12 -27.97
N ALA A 78 90.67 5.82 -26.66
CA ALA A 78 91.85 5.98 -25.80
C ALA A 78 92.75 4.73 -25.75
N GLY A 79 92.48 3.69 -26.54
CA GLY A 79 93.24 2.44 -26.55
C GLY A 79 93.08 1.57 -25.29
N ARG A 80 92.06 1.81 -24.47
CA ARG A 80 91.78 1.08 -23.23
C ARG A 80 90.67 0.05 -23.43
N GLU A 81 91.02 -1.06 -24.09
CA GLU A 81 90.08 -2.13 -24.42
C GLU A 81 89.50 -2.85 -23.19
N ASP A 82 90.25 -2.91 -22.10
CA ASP A 82 89.82 -3.46 -20.81
C ASP A 82 88.61 -2.70 -20.24
N LEU A 83 88.70 -1.36 -20.20
CA LEU A 83 87.61 -0.49 -19.76
C LEU A 83 86.41 -0.54 -20.71
N ALA A 84 86.68 -0.61 -22.02
CA ALA A 84 85.61 -0.75 -23.01
C ALA A 84 84.83 -2.06 -22.82
N ARG A 85 85.55 -3.16 -22.61
CA ARG A 85 84.95 -4.49 -22.36
C ARG A 85 84.10 -4.46 -21.08
N GLU A 86 84.60 -3.86 -20.00
CA GLU A 86 83.84 -3.73 -18.76
C GLU A 86 82.55 -2.91 -18.93
N ALA A 87 82.63 -1.76 -19.60
CA ALA A 87 81.46 -0.92 -19.88
C ALA A 87 80.41 -1.66 -20.72
N LEU A 88 80.84 -2.43 -21.73
CA LEU A 88 79.96 -3.26 -22.55
C LEU A 88 79.35 -4.43 -21.77
N THR A 89 80.09 -5.06 -20.86
CA THR A 89 79.56 -6.10 -19.97
C THR A 89 78.44 -5.56 -19.09
N ARG A 90 78.64 -4.38 -18.47
CA ARG A 90 77.59 -3.71 -17.67
C ARG A 90 76.39 -3.34 -18.54
N LYS A 91 76.62 -2.83 -19.75
CA LYS A 91 75.55 -2.49 -20.71
C LYS A 91 74.74 -3.72 -21.10
N SER A 92 75.39 -4.86 -21.31
CA SER A 92 74.72 -6.13 -21.59
C SER A 92 73.74 -6.51 -20.48
N GLY A 93 74.17 -6.41 -19.21
CA GLY A 93 73.30 -6.63 -18.06
C GLY A 93 72.08 -5.70 -18.01
N LEU A 94 72.27 -4.40 -18.29
CA LEU A 94 71.14 -3.45 -18.40
C LEU A 94 70.21 -3.79 -19.56
N THR A 95 70.74 -4.29 -20.68
CA THR A 95 69.95 -4.64 -21.86
C THR A 95 68.99 -5.80 -21.56
N THR A 96 69.45 -6.80 -20.80
CA THR A 96 68.57 -7.89 -20.32
C THR A 96 67.44 -7.33 -19.46
N GLN A 97 67.74 -6.49 -18.47
CA GLN A 97 66.71 -5.88 -17.61
C GLN A 97 65.71 -5.02 -18.38
N ILE A 98 66.19 -4.26 -19.38
CA ILE A 98 65.32 -3.46 -20.27
C ILE A 98 64.37 -4.37 -21.04
N ASN A 99 64.84 -5.51 -21.56
CA ASN A 99 64.00 -6.44 -22.31
C ASN A 99 62.92 -7.07 -21.42
N ASP A 100 63.26 -7.45 -20.19
CA ASP A 100 62.31 -7.99 -19.22
C ASP A 100 61.21 -6.97 -18.89
N LEU A 101 61.59 -5.71 -18.61
CA LEU A 101 60.64 -4.64 -18.33
C LEU A 101 59.80 -4.26 -19.56
N LYS A 102 60.35 -4.33 -20.78
CA LYS A 102 59.58 -4.14 -22.01
C LYS A 102 58.51 -5.21 -22.20
N ALA A 103 58.83 -6.48 -21.91
CA ALA A 103 57.85 -7.55 -21.92
C ALA A 103 56.74 -7.32 -20.88
N GLN A 104 57.11 -6.91 -19.66
CA GLN A 104 56.14 -6.54 -18.62
C GLN A 104 55.25 -5.36 -19.05
N HIS A 105 55.84 -4.32 -19.66
CA HIS A 105 55.09 -3.17 -20.18
C HIS A 105 54.08 -3.61 -21.26
N ALA A 106 54.48 -4.47 -22.19
CA ALA A 106 53.59 -5.00 -23.23
C ALA A 106 52.43 -5.81 -22.64
N ASN A 107 52.70 -6.63 -21.62
CA ASN A 107 51.65 -7.38 -20.90
C ASN A 107 50.65 -6.43 -20.23
N LEU A 108 51.14 -5.43 -19.49
CA LEU A 108 50.28 -4.43 -18.84
C LEU A 108 49.47 -3.61 -19.84
N GLN A 109 50.06 -3.29 -21.00
CA GLN A 109 49.34 -2.63 -22.09
C GLN A 109 48.18 -3.48 -22.60
N GLY A 110 48.42 -4.77 -22.86
CA GLY A 110 47.36 -5.69 -23.30
C GLY A 110 46.27 -5.88 -22.24
N GLU A 111 46.61 -5.85 -20.95
CA GLU A 111 45.64 -5.87 -19.85
C GLU A 111 44.83 -4.57 -19.78
N GLU A 112 45.47 -3.41 -19.90
CA GLU A 112 44.82 -2.10 -19.93
C GLU A 112 43.80 -2.04 -21.07
N GLU A 113 44.18 -2.42 -22.29
CA GLU A 113 43.29 -2.44 -23.47
C GLU A 113 42.07 -3.34 -23.24
N LYS A 114 42.25 -4.53 -22.66
CA LYS A 114 41.14 -5.44 -22.31
C LYS A 114 40.21 -4.81 -21.28
N LEU A 115 40.75 -4.15 -20.25
CA LEU A 115 39.95 -3.50 -19.21
C LEU A 115 39.20 -2.28 -19.75
N VAL A 116 39.81 -1.50 -20.65
CA VAL A 116 39.15 -0.38 -21.34
C VAL A 116 37.96 -0.87 -22.17
N LEU A 117 38.13 -1.94 -22.94
CA LEU A 117 37.02 -2.55 -23.69
C LEU A 117 35.90 -3.08 -22.77
N ALA A 118 36.27 -3.72 -21.65
CA ALA A 118 35.30 -4.17 -20.66
C ALA A 118 34.55 -2.99 -20.02
N GLN A 119 35.25 -1.90 -19.72
CA GLN A 119 34.68 -0.66 -19.18
C GLN A 119 33.68 -0.03 -20.16
N GLN A 120 34.01 0.06 -21.45
CA GLN A 120 33.11 0.58 -22.48
C GLN A 120 31.85 -0.28 -22.62
N ARG A 121 32.00 -1.60 -22.60
CA ARG A 121 30.84 -2.52 -22.62
C ARG A 121 29.96 -2.37 -21.39
N LEU A 122 30.57 -2.23 -20.21
CA LEU A 122 29.82 -2.02 -18.97
C LEU A 122 29.08 -0.67 -19.00
N GLN A 123 29.74 0.40 -19.44
CA GLN A 123 29.13 1.72 -19.65
C GLN A 123 27.85 1.63 -20.49
N ALA A 124 27.95 1.00 -21.67
CA ALA A 124 26.81 0.82 -22.57
C ALA A 124 25.67 0.02 -21.92
N LYS A 125 25.98 -1.02 -21.14
CA LYS A 125 24.98 -1.79 -20.39
C LYS A 125 24.29 -0.95 -19.31
N VAL A 126 25.05 -0.13 -18.57
CA VAL A 126 24.49 0.77 -17.54
C VAL A 126 23.55 1.80 -18.17
N GLU A 127 23.91 2.37 -19.32
CA GLU A 127 23.07 3.31 -20.06
C GLU A 127 21.79 2.66 -20.58
N ALA A 128 21.90 1.47 -21.18
CA ALA A 128 20.74 0.69 -21.61
C ALA A 128 19.81 0.34 -20.43
N PHE A 129 20.40 -0.01 -19.27
CA PHE A 129 19.64 -0.28 -18.05
C PHE A 129 18.92 0.97 -17.53
N ARG A 130 19.57 2.14 -17.56
CA ARG A 130 18.94 3.42 -17.20
C ARG A 130 17.68 3.67 -18.02
N THR A 131 17.76 3.54 -19.35
CA THR A 131 16.60 3.74 -20.24
C THR A 131 15.50 2.73 -19.91
N ARG A 132 15.84 1.45 -19.80
CA ARG A 132 14.87 0.39 -19.49
C ARG A 132 14.19 0.61 -18.14
N LYS A 133 14.96 1.05 -17.13
CA LYS A 133 14.43 1.41 -15.82
C LYS A 133 13.36 2.50 -15.96
N GLU A 134 13.66 3.63 -16.60
CA GLU A 134 12.68 4.72 -16.74
C GLU A 134 11.43 4.27 -17.50
N THR A 135 11.57 3.43 -18.54
CA THR A 135 10.42 2.83 -19.25
C THR A 135 9.58 1.96 -18.32
N ILE A 136 10.19 1.10 -17.51
CA ILE A 136 9.46 0.24 -16.56
C ILE A 136 8.76 1.09 -15.50
N LYS A 137 9.43 2.12 -14.95
CA LYS A 137 8.84 3.03 -13.97
C LYS A 137 7.61 3.76 -14.55
N ALA A 138 7.69 4.22 -15.79
CA ALA A 138 6.57 4.86 -16.49
C ALA A 138 5.41 3.88 -16.73
N ASN A 139 5.68 2.68 -17.26
CA ASN A 139 4.68 1.67 -17.51
C ASN A 139 3.99 1.19 -16.22
N TYR A 140 4.75 1.02 -15.14
CA TYR A 140 4.20 0.67 -13.83
C TYR A 140 3.27 1.77 -13.31
N THR A 141 3.68 3.04 -13.44
CA THR A 141 2.83 4.19 -13.03
C THR A 141 1.55 4.28 -13.86
N ALA A 142 1.62 3.99 -15.17
CA ALA A 142 0.46 3.94 -16.04
C ALA A 142 -0.49 2.79 -15.67
N ALA A 143 0.04 1.59 -15.41
CA ALA A 143 -0.73 0.44 -14.96
C ALA A 143 -1.39 0.70 -13.60
N GLU A 144 -0.66 1.30 -12.65
CA GLU A 144 -1.17 1.71 -11.34
C GLU A 144 -2.35 2.70 -11.48
N ALA A 145 -2.23 3.67 -12.38
CA ALA A 145 -3.32 4.62 -12.67
C ALA A 145 -4.54 3.93 -13.32
N GLN A 146 -4.32 3.00 -14.26
CA GLN A 146 -5.39 2.23 -14.88
C GLN A 146 -6.16 1.38 -13.86
N THR A 147 -5.44 0.69 -12.96
CA THR A 147 -6.07 -0.09 -11.87
C THR A 147 -6.91 0.80 -10.98
N ARG A 148 -6.38 1.96 -10.54
CA ARG A 148 -7.14 2.91 -9.71
C ARG A 148 -8.39 3.44 -10.40
N ILE A 149 -8.33 3.71 -11.70
CA ILE A 149 -9.51 4.14 -12.50
C ILE A 149 -10.54 3.01 -12.57
N GLY A 150 -10.11 1.77 -12.82
CA GLY A 150 -11.00 0.60 -12.86
C GLY A 150 -11.68 0.35 -11.51
N GLU A 151 -10.93 0.44 -10.41
CA GLU A 151 -11.47 0.34 -9.04
C GLU A 151 -12.46 1.46 -8.74
N ALA A 152 -12.14 2.71 -9.09
CA ALA A 152 -13.04 3.84 -8.88
C ALA A 152 -14.33 3.69 -9.71
N MET A 153 -14.23 3.26 -10.97
CA MET A 153 -15.40 3.03 -11.83
C MET A 153 -16.25 1.87 -11.32
N SER A 154 -15.64 0.77 -10.86
CA SER A 154 -16.37 -0.35 -10.25
C SER A 154 -17.06 0.05 -8.95
N GLY A 155 -16.39 0.85 -8.11
CA GLY A 155 -16.98 1.36 -6.87
C GLY A 155 -18.15 2.31 -7.11
N ILE A 156 -18.05 3.18 -8.13
CA ILE A 156 -19.17 4.01 -8.59
C ILE A 156 -20.29 3.14 -9.16
N GLY A 157 -19.98 2.09 -9.92
CA GLY A 157 -20.99 1.17 -10.47
C GLY A 157 -21.80 0.44 -9.40
N GLU A 158 -21.16 0.07 -8.29
CA GLU A 158 -21.83 -0.55 -7.13
C GLU A 158 -22.76 0.46 -6.43
N GLU A 159 -22.29 1.68 -6.18
CA GLU A 159 -23.09 2.75 -5.57
C GLU A 159 -24.25 3.21 -6.47
N MET A 160 -24.03 3.32 -7.79
CA MET A 160 -25.08 3.67 -8.75
C MET A 160 -26.10 2.55 -8.95
N GLY A 161 -25.69 1.28 -8.86
CA GLY A 161 -26.59 0.13 -8.88
C GLY A 161 -27.56 0.15 -7.69
N ASP A 162 -27.05 0.46 -6.50
CA ASP A 162 -27.86 0.60 -5.29
C ASP A 162 -28.84 1.78 -5.37
N VAL A 163 -28.40 2.92 -5.92
CA VAL A 163 -29.27 4.09 -6.14
C VAL A 163 -30.35 3.80 -7.19
N GLY A 164 -30.00 3.12 -8.29
CA GLY A 164 -30.97 2.73 -9.33
C GLY A 164 -32.08 1.82 -8.79
N LEU A 165 -31.72 0.83 -7.96
CA LEU A 165 -32.69 -0.03 -7.26
C LEU A 165 -33.56 0.75 -6.27
N ALA A 166 -33.00 1.76 -5.61
CA ALA A 166 -33.76 2.62 -4.70
C ALA A 166 -34.78 3.50 -5.46
N ILE A 167 -34.40 4.06 -6.61
CA ILE A 167 -35.28 4.86 -7.47
C ILE A 167 -36.42 3.99 -8.03
N GLN A 168 -36.13 2.81 -8.56
CA GLN A 168 -37.15 1.91 -9.10
C GLN A 168 -38.20 1.53 -8.04
N ARG A 169 -37.78 1.24 -6.80
CA ARG A 169 -38.73 0.99 -5.69
C ARG A 169 -39.60 2.21 -5.37
N ALA A 170 -39.04 3.42 -5.47
CA ALA A 170 -39.78 4.65 -5.22
C ALA A 170 -40.83 4.90 -6.32
N GLU A 171 -40.47 4.63 -7.58
CA GLU A 171 -41.38 4.70 -8.73
C GLU A 171 -42.50 3.66 -8.63
N ASP A 172 -42.18 2.40 -8.35
CA ASP A 172 -43.17 1.32 -8.17
C ASP A 172 -44.16 1.65 -7.05
N LYS A 173 -43.67 2.19 -5.92
CA LYS A 173 -44.52 2.60 -4.81
C LYS A 173 -45.41 3.78 -5.17
N THR A 174 -44.90 4.72 -5.97
CA THR A 174 -45.68 5.86 -6.47
C THR A 174 -46.76 5.40 -7.44
N ALA A 175 -46.44 4.51 -8.37
CA ALA A 175 -47.40 3.91 -9.29
C ALA A 175 -48.48 3.13 -8.54
N GLN A 176 -48.13 2.35 -7.50
CA GLN A 176 -49.13 1.69 -6.65
C GLN A 176 -50.01 2.69 -5.90
N MET A 177 -49.46 3.77 -5.36
CA MET A 177 -50.24 4.82 -4.71
C MET A 177 -51.19 5.51 -5.69
N GLN A 178 -50.74 5.79 -6.90
CA GLN A 178 -51.56 6.38 -7.97
C GLN A 178 -52.65 5.43 -8.45
N ALA A 179 -52.35 4.14 -8.65
CA ALA A 179 -53.34 3.12 -9.01
C ALA A 179 -54.38 2.95 -7.90
N ARG A 180 -53.96 2.99 -6.63
CA ARG A 180 -54.87 2.95 -5.48
C ARG A 180 -55.74 4.20 -5.41
N ALA A 181 -55.19 5.38 -5.65
CA ALA A 181 -55.96 6.63 -5.70
C ALA A 181 -56.98 6.60 -6.85
N GLY A 182 -56.58 6.16 -8.05
CA GLY A 182 -57.49 6.00 -9.19
C GLY A 182 -58.60 4.98 -8.94
N ALA A 183 -58.30 3.86 -8.29
CA ALA A 183 -59.33 2.89 -7.88
C ALA A 183 -60.31 3.47 -6.85
N ILE A 184 -59.83 4.32 -5.92
CA ILE A 184 -60.69 5.03 -4.96
C ILE A 184 -61.57 6.04 -5.70
N ASP A 185 -61.02 6.81 -6.64
CA ASP A 185 -61.78 7.77 -7.44
C ASP A 185 -62.85 7.07 -8.30
N GLU A 186 -62.55 5.91 -8.89
CA GLU A 186 -63.53 5.07 -9.60
C GLU A 186 -64.62 4.50 -8.67
N LEU A 187 -64.27 4.10 -7.45
CA LEU A 187 -65.24 3.66 -6.43
C LEU A 187 -66.17 4.81 -5.98
N ILE A 188 -65.66 6.05 -5.93
CA ILE A 188 -66.46 7.25 -5.65
C ILE A 188 -67.38 7.54 -6.84
N ALA A 189 -66.84 7.56 -8.06
CA ALA A 189 -67.59 7.88 -9.28
C ALA A 189 -68.66 6.83 -9.64
N SER A 190 -68.43 5.56 -9.32
CA SER A 190 -69.39 4.47 -9.53
C SER A 190 -70.49 4.40 -8.47
N GLY A 191 -70.39 5.18 -7.38
CA GLY A 191 -71.37 5.18 -6.29
C GLY A 191 -71.29 3.97 -5.36
N ALA A 192 -70.31 3.07 -5.54
CA ALA A 192 -70.14 1.87 -4.70
C ALA A 192 -69.78 2.20 -3.24
N LEU A 193 -69.14 3.35 -3.00
CA LEU A 193 -68.86 3.83 -1.63
C LEU A 193 -70.13 4.29 -0.90
N ASP A 194 -71.12 4.85 -1.62
CA ASP A 194 -72.42 5.19 -1.05
C ASP A 194 -73.23 3.92 -0.75
N ASP A 195 -73.13 2.87 -1.58
CA ASP A 195 -73.80 1.58 -1.38
C ASP A 195 -73.26 0.82 -0.15
N ALA A 196 -71.93 0.84 0.08
CA ALA A 196 -71.32 0.31 1.29
C ALA A 196 -71.69 1.10 2.56
N SER A 197 -71.94 2.42 2.42
CA SER A 197 -72.45 3.25 3.51
C SER A 197 -73.93 3.00 3.79
N GLN A 198 -74.73 2.64 2.78
CA GLN A 198 -76.14 2.24 2.94
C GLN A 198 -76.29 0.81 3.50
N LEU A 199 -75.38 -0.10 3.16
CA LEU A 199 -75.29 -1.43 3.79
C LEU A 199 -74.90 -1.40 5.27
N ASN A 200 -74.34 -0.28 5.77
CA ASN A 200 -73.95 -0.09 7.18
C ASN A 200 -74.70 1.06 7.88
N ALA A 201 -75.64 1.73 7.21
CA ALA A 201 -76.45 2.77 7.81
C ALA A 201 -77.68 2.16 8.49
N GLY A 202 -77.48 1.59 9.68
CA GLY A 202 -78.51 1.70 10.73
C GLY A 202 -79.09 0.44 11.38
N ASP A 203 -78.43 -0.73 11.40
CA ASP A 203 -79.02 -1.89 12.11
C ASP A 203 -78.03 -2.71 12.97
N ASP A 204 -76.76 -2.87 12.60
CA ASP A 204 -75.86 -3.75 13.39
C ASP A 204 -75.30 -3.09 14.67
N ILE A 205 -74.97 -1.79 14.67
CA ILE A 205 -74.53 -1.09 15.90
C ILE A 205 -75.71 -0.92 16.89
N ALA A 206 -76.92 -0.72 16.39
CA ALA A 206 -78.13 -0.64 17.23
C ALA A 206 -78.47 -1.99 17.88
N ARG A 207 -78.35 -3.10 17.12
CA ARG A 207 -78.50 -4.47 17.67
C ARG A 207 -77.42 -4.83 18.69
N GLU A 208 -76.18 -4.40 18.48
CA GLU A 208 -75.09 -4.70 19.41
C GLU A 208 -75.16 -3.86 20.70
N LEU A 209 -75.68 -2.63 20.64
CA LEU A 209 -76.00 -1.84 21.83
C LEU A 209 -77.21 -2.39 22.61
N ASP A 210 -78.26 -2.86 21.92
CA ASP A 210 -79.41 -3.51 22.57
C ASP A 210 -79.04 -4.87 23.18
N ALA A 211 -78.10 -5.61 22.59
CA ALA A 211 -77.54 -6.82 23.21
C ALA A 211 -76.72 -6.53 24.47
N LEU A 212 -75.99 -5.40 24.51
CA LEU A 212 -75.26 -4.95 25.70
C LEU A 212 -76.20 -4.43 26.80
N SER A 213 -77.27 -3.71 26.45
CA SER A 213 -78.26 -3.22 27.42
C SER A 213 -79.05 -4.37 28.04
N SER A 214 -79.48 -5.34 27.25
CA SER A 214 -80.17 -6.54 27.72
C SER A 214 -79.28 -7.46 28.57
N THR A 215 -77.97 -7.50 28.31
CA THR A 215 -77.04 -8.23 29.19
C THR A 215 -76.86 -7.51 30.55
N GLN A 216 -76.75 -6.18 30.57
CA GLN A 216 -76.68 -5.41 31.82
C GLN A 216 -77.98 -5.45 32.63
N ASP A 217 -79.14 -5.43 31.96
CA ASP A 217 -80.45 -5.53 32.62
C ASP A 217 -80.68 -6.92 33.22
N VAL A 218 -80.29 -8.00 32.53
CA VAL A 218 -80.34 -9.37 33.08
C VAL A 218 -79.39 -9.54 34.26
N GLU A 219 -78.20 -8.93 34.23
CA GLU A 219 -77.24 -9.02 35.33
C GLU A 219 -77.66 -8.18 36.55
N ALA A 220 -78.32 -7.04 36.34
CA ALA A 220 -78.98 -6.25 37.39
C ALA A 220 -80.20 -6.97 38.00
N GLU A 221 -80.98 -7.70 37.20
CA GLU A 221 -82.10 -8.52 37.66
C GLU A 221 -81.63 -9.79 38.41
N LEU A 222 -80.52 -10.40 37.98
CA LEU A 222 -79.87 -11.53 38.66
C LEU A 222 -79.22 -11.10 39.99
N ALA A 223 -78.67 -9.89 40.07
CA ALA A 223 -78.16 -9.31 41.31
C ALA A 223 -79.31 -9.01 42.31
N ARG A 224 -80.47 -8.56 41.83
CA ARG A 224 -81.68 -8.37 42.67
C ARG A 224 -82.27 -9.69 43.16
N LEU A 225 -82.24 -10.75 42.35
CA LEU A 225 -82.66 -12.10 42.75
C LEU A 225 -81.67 -12.78 43.71
N LYS A 226 -80.36 -12.50 43.61
CA LYS A 226 -79.35 -12.97 44.58
C LYS A 226 -79.28 -12.17 45.87
N ALA A 227 -79.71 -10.91 45.88
CA ALA A 227 -79.79 -10.06 47.08
C ALA A 227 -81.03 -10.33 47.96
N GLY A 228 -81.99 -11.15 47.50
CA GLY A 228 -83.18 -11.58 48.24
C GLY A 228 -83.01 -12.82 49.11
N SER A 229 -81.80 -13.38 49.21
CA SER A 229 -81.49 -14.53 50.06
C SER A 229 -80.15 -14.34 50.77
N GLN A 230 -80.17 -13.65 51.91
CA GLN A 230 -79.10 -13.65 52.93
C GLN A 230 -79.72 -14.14 54.25
N PRO A 231 -79.01 -14.88 55.12
CA PRO A 231 -77.89 -14.34 55.94
C PRO A 231 -76.76 -15.40 56.14
N GLU A 232 -75.65 -15.26 56.88
CA GLU A 232 -74.85 -14.23 57.55
C GLU A 232 -73.49 -14.91 57.87
N ALA A 233 -72.43 -14.10 58.01
CA ALA A 233 -71.24 -14.26 58.89
C ALA A 233 -70.33 -15.52 58.79
N ILE A 234 -69.01 -15.31 58.57
CA ILE A 234 -67.93 -15.22 59.60
C ILE A 234 -66.58 -14.97 58.89
N GLU A 235 -65.73 -14.21 59.59
CA GLU A 235 -64.38 -13.69 59.34
C GLU A 235 -63.28 -14.66 58.85
N SER A 236 -62.18 -14.06 58.34
CA SER A 236 -60.72 -14.36 58.52
C SER A 236 -60.00 -14.30 57.16
N ALA A 237 -59.13 -13.34 56.82
CA ALA A 237 -57.81 -12.94 57.34
C ALA A 237 -56.69 -13.31 56.34
N ASP A 238 -55.68 -12.43 56.27
CA ASP A 238 -54.37 -12.48 55.57
C ASP A 238 -54.39 -12.35 54.04
N ASP A 239 -54.03 -11.22 53.42
CA ASP A 239 -52.88 -10.28 53.56
C ASP A 239 -51.52 -10.87 53.17
N GLY A 240 -50.76 -10.11 52.38
CA GLY A 240 -49.39 -10.49 51.98
C GLY A 240 -48.92 -10.01 50.60
N GLY A 241 -49.33 -8.83 50.14
CA GLY A 241 -48.67 -8.13 49.04
C GLY A 241 -47.91 -6.92 49.57
N ASP A 242 -46.60 -7.06 49.83
CA ASP A 242 -45.76 -5.94 50.26
C ASP A 242 -45.01 -5.30 49.08
N ILE A 243 -45.13 -3.98 49.04
CA ILE A 243 -44.71 -3.05 48.01
C ILE A 243 -43.78 -2.05 48.72
N LEU A 244 -42.59 -1.85 48.14
CA LEU A 244 -41.73 -0.67 48.27
C LEU A 244 -41.19 -0.32 49.67
N ARG A 245 -39.87 -0.13 49.73
CA ARG A 245 -39.34 1.00 50.49
C ARG A 245 -38.15 1.65 49.82
N ALA A 246 -38.37 2.89 49.42
CA ALA A 246 -37.35 3.83 49.04
C ALA A 246 -36.83 4.58 50.28
N GLU A 247 -35.58 5.04 50.13
CA GLU A 247 -35.05 6.32 50.62
C GLU A 247 -34.67 6.48 52.12
N PRO A 248 -33.83 7.49 52.49
CA PRO A 248 -32.92 8.34 51.69
C PRO A 248 -31.59 8.80 52.40
N GLU A 249 -30.83 9.67 51.70
CA GLU A 249 -29.96 10.77 52.21
C GLU A 249 -28.61 10.41 52.89
N THR A 250 -27.52 11.18 52.86
CA THR A 250 -27.05 12.41 52.18
C THR A 250 -25.54 12.55 52.48
N SER A 251 -24.89 13.45 51.71
CA SER A 251 -23.74 14.29 52.11
C SER A 251 -22.33 13.67 52.08
N THR A 252 -21.49 14.10 51.11
CA THR A 252 -20.34 15.04 51.27
C THR A 252 -19.08 14.36 51.84
N VAL A 253 -17.85 14.50 51.35
CA VAL A 253 -17.01 15.69 51.12
C VAL A 253 -15.67 15.19 50.47
N GLU A 254 -15.01 16.05 49.67
CA GLU A 254 -13.56 16.14 49.32
C GLU A 254 -12.79 14.86 48.87
N GLY A 255 -11.97 14.84 47.83
CA GLY A 255 -11.18 15.89 47.21
C GLY A 255 -9.73 15.42 47.17
N GLU A 256 -9.17 15.13 46.00
CA GLU A 256 -7.71 15.19 45.84
C GLU A 256 -7.31 15.36 44.36
N GLN A 257 -6.78 16.54 44.08
CA GLN A 257 -5.92 16.83 42.94
C GLN A 257 -4.50 16.39 43.27
N GLY A 258 -3.83 15.75 42.32
CA GLY A 258 -2.37 15.62 42.24
C GLY A 258 -2.04 14.80 40.99
N GLY A 259 -1.35 15.28 39.95
CA GLY A 259 -0.41 16.39 39.86
C GLY A 259 1.02 15.84 39.81
N ARG A 260 1.77 16.28 38.79
CA ARG A 260 3.24 16.21 38.57
C ARG A 260 3.75 14.95 37.86
N ALA A 261 4.78 15.02 37.04
CA ALA A 261 5.53 16.09 36.38
C ALA A 261 6.42 15.39 35.33
#